data_AF-A0AAJ3GP85-F1
#
_entry.id   AF-A0AAJ3GP85-F1
#
_cell.length_a   1.000
_cell.length_b   1.000
_cell.length_c   1.000
_cell.angle_alpha   90.00
_cell.angle_beta   90.00
_cell.angle_gamma   90.00
#
_symmetry.space_group_name_H-M   'P 1'
#
loop_
_entity.id
_entity.type
_entity.pdbx_description
1 polymer ?
#
loop_
_entity_poly.entity_id
_entity_poly.type
_entity_poly.pdbx_seq_one_letter_code
_entity_poly.pdbx_strand_id
1 'polypeptide(L)'
;MTTSLPALPTVYTANVSVGAYSASSHTSVAADTGTSNYRSERNQHFVPQQNVKRPEGDHRSAEQIINDNPILKNLGFQKDIKRELAYERLGDWTANNPDPESRADAAFNAARVLNWIDTSLTSTGKSRGKYSDNGDLEGITRSGDARRGTPAGMWKDFTEQGYRALRSDHRLDANSSRHVTSYGTNNSNASVIFGKQAEDQWNKF
;
A
#
# COMPACT_ATOMS: atom_id res chain seq x y z
N MET A 1 -51.60 54.50 21.58
CA MET A 1 -50.13 54.66 21.65
C MET A 1 -49.54 53.43 20.99
N THR A 2 -49.14 53.55 19.73
CA THR A 2 -48.74 52.43 18.87
C THR A 2 -47.33 52.73 18.41
N THR A 3 -46.34 52.01 18.92
CA THR A 3 -44.92 52.22 18.60
C THR A 3 -44.58 51.57 17.28
N SER A 4 -44.27 52.41 16.28
CA SER A 4 -43.73 52.06 14.97
C SER A 4 -42.22 51.78 15.10
N LEU A 5 -41.76 50.63 14.58
CA LEU A 5 -40.36 50.26 14.49
C LEU A 5 -39.70 50.96 13.28
N PRO A 6 -38.45 51.47 13.40
CA PRO A 6 -37.74 52.07 12.28
C PRO A 6 -37.18 51.03 11.30
N ALA A 7 -37.18 51.39 10.01
CA ALA A 7 -36.63 50.59 8.91
C ALA A 7 -35.09 50.52 8.96
N LEU A 8 -34.53 49.36 8.60
CA LEU A 8 -33.09 49.12 8.49
C LEU A 8 -32.54 49.62 7.13
N PRO A 9 -31.27 50.10 7.07
CA PRO A 9 -30.67 50.62 5.84
C PRO A 9 -30.29 49.53 4.84
N THR A 10 -30.47 49.84 3.55
CA THR A 10 -30.02 49.06 2.39
C THR A 10 -28.49 49.02 2.33
N VAL A 11 -27.91 47.81 2.29
CA VAL A 11 -26.46 47.62 2.10
C VAL A 11 -26.20 47.22 0.65
N TYR A 12 -25.43 48.06 -0.06
CA TYR A 12 -24.84 47.74 -1.36
C TYR A 12 -23.72 46.71 -1.15
N THR A 13 -23.86 45.50 -1.69
CA THR A 13 -22.77 44.51 -1.73
C THR A 13 -21.91 44.75 -2.97
N ALA A 14 -20.66 45.18 -2.75
CA ALA A 14 -19.60 45.07 -3.74
C ALA A 14 -19.09 43.63 -3.75
N ASN A 15 -19.16 42.96 -4.91
CA ASN A 15 -18.58 41.63 -5.11
C ASN A 15 -17.05 41.72 -5.12
N VAL A 16 -16.40 41.18 -4.10
CA VAL A 16 -14.98 40.79 -4.17
C VAL A 16 -14.92 39.28 -4.32
N SER A 17 -14.47 38.84 -5.49
CA SER A 17 -14.19 37.44 -5.77
C SER A 17 -12.97 37.00 -4.95
N VAL A 18 -13.20 36.09 -4.01
CA VAL A 18 -12.15 35.23 -3.44
C VAL A 18 -12.55 33.79 -3.72
N GLY A 19 -11.73 33.11 -4.52
CA GLY A 19 -11.95 31.74 -4.96
C GLY A 19 -12.05 30.79 -3.77
N ALA A 20 -13.22 30.18 -3.60
CA ALA A 20 -13.44 29.10 -2.66
C ALA A 20 -12.76 27.84 -3.18
N TYR A 21 -11.83 27.32 -2.38
CA TYR A 21 -11.41 25.93 -2.40
C TYR A 21 -12.61 25.12 -1.91
N SER A 22 -13.39 24.55 -2.84
CA SER A 22 -14.47 23.64 -2.52
C SER A 22 -13.91 22.42 -1.78
N ALA A 23 -14.32 22.24 -0.54
CA ALA A 23 -14.29 20.95 0.13
C ALA A 23 -15.22 20.01 -0.63
N SER A 24 -14.67 19.18 -1.51
CA SER A 24 -15.42 18.11 -2.16
C SER A 24 -15.74 17.03 -1.13
N SER A 25 -16.98 17.11 -0.68
CA SER A 25 -17.81 16.05 -0.12
C SER A 25 -17.44 14.65 -0.57
N HIS A 26 -17.44 13.73 0.40
CA HIS A 26 -17.58 12.29 0.23
C HIS A 26 -18.49 11.96 -0.98
N THR A 27 -17.87 11.51 -2.07
CA THR A 27 -18.62 10.92 -3.17
C THR A 27 -19.09 9.56 -2.67
N SER A 28 -20.38 9.46 -2.37
CA SER A 28 -21.12 8.21 -2.42
C SER A 28 -20.90 7.64 -3.83
N VAL A 29 -20.05 6.61 -3.92
CA VAL A 29 -19.94 5.78 -5.11
C VAL A 29 -21.30 5.12 -5.30
N ALA A 30 -22.08 5.68 -6.23
CA ALA A 30 -23.26 5.06 -6.77
C ALA A 30 -22.87 3.65 -7.26
N ALA A 31 -23.75 2.70 -6.98
CA ALA A 31 -23.64 1.32 -7.43
C ALA A 31 -23.38 1.28 -8.95
N ASP A 32 -22.12 1.09 -9.31
CA ASP A 32 -21.71 0.68 -10.64
C ASP A 32 -21.96 -0.82 -10.72
N THR A 33 -23.14 -1.19 -11.22
CA THR A 33 -23.47 -2.56 -11.67
C THR A 33 -22.77 -2.89 -13.00
N GLY A 34 -21.50 -2.48 -13.12
CA GLY A 34 -20.61 -2.74 -14.23
C GLY A 34 -19.36 -3.45 -13.73
N THR A 35 -19.04 -4.58 -14.35
CA THR A 35 -17.86 -5.42 -14.13
C THR A 35 -16.55 -4.64 -14.32
N SER A 36 -16.18 -3.79 -13.38
CA SER A 36 -14.86 -3.16 -13.36
C SER A 36 -13.91 -4.08 -12.56
N ASN A 37 -12.91 -4.61 -13.25
CA ASN A 37 -11.75 -5.29 -12.66
C ASN A 37 -10.85 -4.30 -11.86
N TYR A 38 -11.45 -3.30 -11.20
CA TYR A 38 -10.70 -2.30 -10.44
C TYR A 38 -10.28 -2.89 -9.10
N ARG A 39 -9.05 -3.38 -9.07
CA ARG A 39 -8.38 -3.86 -7.85
C ARG A 39 -7.98 -2.66 -7.00
N SER A 40 -8.85 -2.27 -6.08
CA SER A 40 -8.64 -1.10 -5.20
C SER A 40 -7.35 -1.21 -4.38
N GLU A 41 -6.85 -2.43 -4.14
CA GLU A 41 -5.57 -2.65 -3.47
C GLU A 41 -4.35 -2.16 -4.26
N ARG A 42 -4.51 -1.83 -5.55
CA ARG A 42 -3.44 -1.23 -6.38
C ARG A 42 -3.45 0.29 -6.37
N ASN A 43 -4.42 0.92 -5.71
CA ASN A 43 -4.48 2.37 -5.64
C ASN A 43 -3.36 2.94 -4.75
N GLN A 44 -2.47 3.73 -5.36
CA GLN A 44 -1.30 4.35 -4.72
C GLN A 44 -1.43 5.87 -4.54
N HIS A 45 -2.64 6.43 -4.68
CA HIS A 45 -2.84 7.87 -4.46
C HIS A 45 -2.76 8.25 -2.98
N PHE A 46 -3.00 7.28 -2.10
CA PHE A 46 -3.03 7.48 -0.65
C PHE A 46 -2.15 6.46 0.03
N VAL A 47 -1.40 6.92 1.03
CA VAL A 47 -0.62 6.04 1.91
C VAL A 47 -1.58 5.00 2.51
N PRO A 48 -1.26 3.70 2.45
CA PRO A 48 -2.06 2.67 3.09
C PRO A 48 -2.33 3.01 4.56
N GLN A 49 -3.56 2.76 5.00
CA GLN A 49 -4.00 2.99 6.37
C GLN A 49 -4.24 1.65 7.08
N GLN A 50 -4.19 1.67 8.40
CA GLN A 50 -4.39 0.49 9.24
C GLN A 50 -5.86 0.03 9.26
N ASN A 51 -6.09 -1.28 9.42
CA ASN A 51 -7.40 -1.90 9.66
C ASN A 51 -8.47 -1.59 8.61
N VAL A 52 -8.07 -1.48 7.34
CA VAL A 52 -9.01 -1.26 6.24
C VAL A 52 -9.62 -2.58 5.82
N LYS A 53 -10.94 -2.64 5.66
CA LYS A 53 -11.62 -3.81 5.10
C LYS A 53 -11.58 -3.78 3.57
N ARG A 54 -11.82 -4.92 2.93
CA ARG A 54 -12.10 -4.96 1.50
C ARG A 54 -13.27 -4.02 1.15
N PRO A 55 -13.23 -3.35 -0.02
CA PRO A 55 -14.33 -2.49 -0.43
C PRO A 55 -15.62 -3.31 -0.60
N GLU A 56 -16.76 -2.64 -0.47
CA GLU A 56 -18.06 -3.26 -0.70
C GLU A 56 -18.11 -3.88 -2.11
N GLY A 57 -18.61 -5.11 -2.21
CA GLY A 57 -18.67 -5.88 -3.45
C GLY A 57 -17.41 -6.71 -3.78
N ASP A 58 -16.29 -6.53 -3.06
CA ASP A 58 -15.13 -7.43 -3.18
C ASP A 58 -15.33 -8.68 -2.32
N HIS A 59 -15.80 -9.75 -2.95
CA HIS A 59 -16.04 -11.06 -2.33
C HIS A 59 -14.89 -12.05 -2.54
N ARG A 60 -13.71 -11.58 -2.96
CA ARG A 60 -12.58 -12.48 -3.23
C ARG A 60 -12.06 -13.12 -1.96
N SER A 61 -11.74 -14.42 -2.01
CA SER A 61 -11.04 -15.10 -0.93
C SER A 61 -9.61 -14.59 -0.76
N ALA A 62 -9.00 -14.92 0.38
CA ALA A 62 -7.58 -14.65 0.61
C ALA A 62 -6.70 -15.24 -0.50
N GLU A 63 -6.94 -16.48 -0.93
CA GLU A 63 -6.19 -17.13 -2.02
C GLU A 63 -6.35 -16.41 -3.35
N GLN A 64 -7.55 -15.93 -3.67
CA GLN A 64 -7.78 -15.16 -4.88
C GLN A 64 -6.97 -13.86 -4.85
N ILE A 65 -7.01 -13.13 -3.73
CA ILE A 65 -6.24 -11.89 -3.54
C ILE A 65 -4.73 -12.15 -3.60
N ILE A 66 -4.26 -13.22 -2.96
CA ILE A 66 -2.84 -13.63 -2.98
C ILE A 66 -2.43 -13.95 -4.42
N ASN A 67 -3.20 -14.75 -5.16
CA ASN A 67 -2.89 -15.11 -6.54
C ASN A 67 -2.93 -13.90 -7.49
N ASP A 68 -3.77 -12.93 -7.18
CA ASP A 68 -3.96 -11.68 -7.89
C ASP A 68 -2.84 -10.64 -7.68
N ASN A 69 -2.03 -10.84 -6.64
CA ASN A 69 -0.91 -9.99 -6.28
C ASN A 69 0.41 -10.78 -6.39
N PRO A 70 1.20 -10.61 -7.46
CA PRO A 70 2.42 -11.41 -7.66
C PRO A 70 3.45 -11.23 -6.53
N ILE A 71 3.56 -10.04 -5.94
CA ILE A 71 4.49 -9.77 -4.82
C ILE A 71 4.08 -10.59 -3.60
N LEU A 72 2.79 -10.55 -3.25
CA LEU A 72 2.26 -11.28 -2.10
C LEU A 72 2.34 -12.79 -2.31
N LYS A 73 2.00 -13.27 -3.52
CA LYS A 73 2.12 -14.67 -3.92
C LYS A 73 3.55 -15.18 -3.77
N ASN A 74 4.52 -14.38 -4.19
CA ASN A 74 5.93 -14.75 -4.25
C ASN A 74 6.73 -14.30 -3.03
N LEU A 75 6.08 -13.73 -2.00
CA LEU A 75 6.78 -13.08 -0.88
C LEU A 75 7.76 -14.03 -0.19
N GLY A 76 7.38 -15.31 -0.06
CA GLY A 76 8.24 -16.37 0.48
C GLY A 76 8.71 -16.13 1.92
N PHE A 77 9.42 -17.10 2.51
CA PHE A 77 10.07 -16.86 3.81
C PHE A 77 11.30 -15.98 3.62
N GLN A 78 11.37 -14.89 4.37
CA GLN A 78 12.45 -13.91 4.30
C GLN A 78 13.10 -13.83 5.68
N LYS A 79 14.36 -14.27 5.79
CA LYS A 79 15.06 -14.46 7.07
C LYS A 79 15.07 -13.22 7.96
N ASP A 80 15.23 -12.05 7.35
CA ASP A 80 15.38 -10.78 8.04
C ASP A 80 14.07 -10.01 8.27
N ILE A 81 12.94 -10.59 7.84
CA ILE A 81 11.64 -9.95 7.90
C ILE A 81 10.79 -10.71 8.90
N LYS A 82 10.38 -10.00 9.95
CA LYS A 82 9.59 -10.56 11.05
C LYS A 82 8.14 -10.69 10.61
N ARG A 83 7.83 -11.85 10.05
CA ARG A 83 6.52 -12.19 9.49
C ARG A 83 5.41 -12.15 10.55
N GLU A 84 5.72 -12.50 11.79
CA GLU A 84 4.81 -12.40 12.92
C GLU A 84 4.36 -10.95 13.16
N LEU A 85 5.30 -9.99 13.06
CA LEU A 85 4.95 -8.58 13.15
C LEU A 85 4.12 -8.13 11.94
N ALA A 86 4.39 -8.66 10.74
CA ALA A 86 3.56 -8.39 9.58
C ALA A 86 2.10 -8.81 9.83
N TYR A 87 1.88 -10.00 10.42
CA TYR A 87 0.55 -10.46 10.80
C TYR A 87 -0.08 -9.61 11.91
N GLU A 88 0.70 -9.15 12.88
CA GLU A 88 0.22 -8.22 13.90
C GLU A 88 -0.26 -6.89 13.28
N ARG A 89 0.41 -6.42 12.22
CA ARG A 89 0.04 -5.15 11.56
C ARG A 89 -1.14 -5.27 10.60
N LEU A 90 -1.22 -6.39 9.88
CA LEU A 90 -2.11 -6.55 8.73
C LEU A 90 -3.25 -7.54 8.97
N GLY A 91 -3.15 -8.35 10.03
CA GLY A 91 -3.88 -9.59 10.18
C GLY A 91 -3.10 -10.77 9.58
N ASP A 92 -3.45 -11.99 10.01
CA ASP A 92 -2.87 -13.22 9.45
C ASP A 92 -3.64 -13.61 8.17
N TRP A 93 -2.97 -13.54 7.02
CA TRP A 93 -3.53 -13.90 5.71
C TRP A 93 -3.26 -15.37 5.32
N THR A 94 -2.62 -16.15 6.19
CA THR A 94 -2.29 -17.56 5.96
C THR A 94 -3.40 -18.50 6.39
N ALA A 95 -3.23 -19.80 6.08
CA ALA A 95 -4.17 -20.85 6.49
C ALA A 95 -4.30 -21.02 8.01
N ASN A 96 -3.37 -20.44 8.80
CA ASN A 96 -3.47 -20.44 10.26
C ASN A 96 -4.60 -19.56 10.78
N ASN A 97 -5.11 -18.62 9.98
CA ASN A 97 -6.32 -17.87 10.29
C ASN A 97 -7.56 -18.65 9.80
N PRO A 98 -8.35 -19.25 10.72
CA PRO A 98 -9.50 -20.06 10.33
C PRO A 98 -10.71 -19.24 9.89
N ASP A 99 -10.73 -17.93 10.15
CA ASP A 99 -11.82 -17.05 9.73
C ASP A 99 -11.57 -16.55 8.30
N PRO A 100 -12.36 -17.00 7.31
CA PRO A 100 -12.12 -16.68 5.90
C PRO A 100 -12.27 -15.18 5.59
N GLU A 101 -13.15 -14.47 6.29
CA GLU A 101 -13.40 -13.04 6.03
C GLU A 101 -12.24 -12.19 6.55
N SER A 102 -11.82 -12.40 7.81
CA SER A 102 -10.67 -11.67 8.35
C SER A 102 -9.37 -12.04 7.64
N ARG A 103 -9.21 -13.28 7.20
CA ARG A 103 -8.06 -13.71 6.39
C ARG A 103 -8.03 -13.02 5.02
N ALA A 104 -9.18 -12.86 4.37
CA ALA A 104 -9.28 -12.13 3.10
C ALA A 104 -9.01 -10.63 3.27
N ASP A 105 -9.51 -10.02 4.34
CA ASP A 105 -9.19 -8.63 4.70
C ASP A 105 -7.69 -8.46 5.00
N ALA A 106 -7.05 -9.43 5.66
CA ALA A 106 -5.61 -9.43 5.89
C ALA A 106 -4.81 -9.52 4.59
N ALA A 107 -5.21 -10.41 3.66
CA ALA A 107 -4.59 -10.54 2.35
C ALA A 107 -4.71 -9.24 1.54
N PHE A 108 -5.88 -8.60 1.60
CA PHE A 108 -6.13 -7.31 0.96
C PHE A 108 -5.22 -6.20 1.51
N ASN A 109 -5.08 -6.10 2.83
CA ASN A 109 -4.19 -5.13 3.45
C ASN A 109 -2.72 -5.39 3.12
N ALA A 110 -2.29 -6.67 3.12
CA ALA A 110 -0.95 -7.04 2.70
C ALA A 110 -0.67 -6.64 1.25
N ALA A 111 -1.62 -6.93 0.34
CA ALA A 111 -1.53 -6.53 -1.06
C ALA A 111 -1.41 -5.01 -1.23
N ARG A 112 -2.19 -4.22 -0.48
CA ARG A 112 -2.12 -2.75 -0.49
C ARG A 112 -0.74 -2.23 -0.10
N VAL A 113 -0.21 -2.73 1.01
CA VAL A 113 1.09 -2.28 1.51
C VAL A 113 2.21 -2.70 0.56
N LEU A 114 2.19 -3.93 0.05
CA LEU A 114 3.20 -4.41 -0.90
C LEU A 114 3.16 -3.64 -2.23
N ASN A 115 1.98 -3.36 -2.78
CA ASN A 115 1.83 -2.54 -3.99
C ASN A 115 2.35 -1.12 -3.76
N TRP A 116 2.04 -0.50 -2.62
CA TRP A 116 2.60 0.78 -2.25
C TRP A 116 4.13 0.73 -2.19
N ILE A 117 4.70 -0.30 -1.58
CA ILE A 117 6.16 -0.44 -1.44
C ILE A 117 6.84 -0.66 -2.79
N ASP A 118 6.32 -1.54 -3.64
CA ASP A 118 6.88 -1.81 -4.97
C ASP A 118 6.86 -0.57 -5.87
N THR A 119 5.84 0.26 -5.75
CA THR A 119 5.70 1.49 -6.54
C THR A 119 6.40 2.72 -5.96
N SER A 120 7.17 2.52 -4.90
CA SER A 120 7.99 3.57 -4.30
C SER A 120 8.87 4.29 -5.32
N LEU A 121 9.13 5.56 -5.07
CA LEU A 121 10.09 6.35 -5.81
C LEU A 121 11.51 6.07 -5.32
N THR A 122 12.51 6.37 -6.15
CA THR A 122 13.91 6.40 -5.70
C THR A 122 14.07 7.36 -4.51
N SER A 123 15.20 7.27 -3.80
CA SER A 123 15.50 8.17 -2.67
C SER A 123 15.49 9.66 -3.02
N THR A 124 15.66 9.99 -4.30
CA THR A 124 15.62 11.36 -4.83
C THR A 124 14.22 11.78 -5.33
N GLY A 125 13.22 10.90 -5.22
CA GLY A 125 11.86 11.15 -5.71
C GLY A 125 11.65 10.93 -7.20
N LYS A 126 12.59 10.27 -7.88
CA LYS A 126 12.44 9.89 -9.31
C LYS A 126 11.77 8.52 -9.45
N SER A 127 11.13 8.29 -10.59
CA SER A 127 10.62 6.96 -10.96
C SER A 127 11.75 5.92 -10.97
N ARG A 128 11.42 4.69 -10.55
CA ARG A 128 12.32 3.52 -10.64
C ARG A 128 12.22 2.80 -12.00
N GLY A 129 11.38 3.28 -12.92
CA GLY A 129 11.22 2.69 -14.26
C GLY A 129 10.74 1.25 -14.20
N LYS A 130 11.40 0.35 -14.93
CA LYS A 130 11.06 -1.08 -15.02
C LYS A 130 11.15 -1.89 -13.71
N TYR A 131 11.66 -1.27 -12.64
CA TYR A 131 11.82 -1.88 -11.32
C TYR A 131 10.70 -1.50 -10.34
N SER A 132 9.66 -0.83 -10.83
CA SER A 132 8.46 -0.44 -10.09
C SER A 132 7.27 -1.14 -10.71
N ASP A 133 6.31 -1.56 -9.88
CA ASP A 133 5.08 -2.25 -10.31
C ASP A 133 5.38 -3.50 -11.17
N ASN A 134 6.50 -4.17 -10.90
CA ASN A 134 6.95 -5.33 -11.67
C ASN A 134 6.60 -6.65 -11.00
N GLY A 135 6.02 -6.61 -9.79
CA GLY A 135 5.66 -7.80 -9.05
C GLY A 135 6.79 -8.40 -8.21
N ASP A 136 7.94 -7.73 -8.15
CA ASP A 136 9.12 -8.18 -7.42
C ASP A 136 9.42 -7.27 -6.22
N LEU A 137 9.61 -7.86 -5.05
CA LEU A 137 10.11 -7.13 -3.88
C LEU A 137 11.63 -6.93 -3.99
N GLU A 138 12.03 -5.91 -4.72
CA GLU A 138 13.43 -5.62 -5.01
C GLU A 138 14.27 -5.40 -3.74
N GLY A 139 15.50 -5.95 -3.74
CA GLY A 139 16.48 -5.74 -2.67
C GLY A 139 16.61 -6.84 -1.61
N ILE A 140 15.92 -7.98 -1.79
CA ILE A 140 16.21 -9.20 -1.03
C ILE A 140 17.52 -9.82 -1.53
N THR A 141 18.44 -10.15 -0.62
CA THR A 141 19.70 -10.85 -0.95
C THR A 141 19.48 -12.36 -1.06
N ARG A 142 20.47 -13.09 -1.61
CA ARG A 142 20.43 -14.56 -1.65
C ARG A 142 20.37 -15.20 -0.26
N SER A 143 20.86 -14.52 0.78
CA SER A 143 20.76 -14.96 2.18
C SER A 143 19.41 -14.63 2.84
N GLY A 144 18.50 -13.98 2.10
CA GLY A 144 17.18 -13.56 2.61
C GLY A 144 17.22 -12.25 3.38
N ASP A 145 18.31 -11.47 3.28
CA ASP A 145 18.44 -10.19 3.96
C ASP A 145 17.78 -9.08 3.13
N ALA A 146 17.08 -8.16 3.78
CA ALA A 146 16.46 -7.01 3.12
C ALA A 146 17.39 -5.78 3.15
N ARG A 147 17.75 -5.24 1.99
CA ARG A 147 18.68 -4.10 1.92
C ARG A 147 17.99 -2.76 2.15
N ARG A 148 18.56 -1.91 3.00
CA ARG A 148 18.09 -0.54 3.18
C ARG A 148 18.16 0.26 1.87
N GLY A 149 17.17 1.11 1.64
CA GLY A 149 17.03 1.90 0.41
C GLY A 149 16.53 1.10 -0.79
N THR A 150 15.84 -0.01 -0.53
CA THR A 150 15.13 -0.85 -1.51
C THR A 150 13.70 -1.11 -1.02
N PRO A 151 12.78 -1.57 -1.88
CA PRO A 151 11.44 -2.01 -1.46
C PRO A 151 11.47 -3.06 -0.36
N ALA A 152 12.37 -4.04 -0.44
CA ALA A 152 12.56 -5.03 0.61
C ALA A 152 12.92 -4.40 1.96
N GLY A 153 13.80 -3.39 1.95
CA GLY A 153 14.14 -2.62 3.13
C GLY A 153 12.93 -1.88 3.72
N MET A 154 12.13 -1.24 2.87
CA MET A 154 10.91 -0.57 3.31
C MET A 154 9.85 -1.55 3.86
N TRP A 155 9.76 -2.75 3.28
CA TRP A 155 8.90 -3.82 3.80
C TRP A 155 9.38 -4.29 5.18
N LYS A 156 10.69 -4.48 5.36
CA LYS A 156 11.28 -4.75 6.68
C LYS A 156 10.93 -3.64 7.69
N ASP A 157 11.17 -2.39 7.33
CA ASP A 157 10.85 -1.23 8.17
C ASP A 157 9.36 -1.20 8.53
N PHE A 158 8.46 -1.50 7.57
CA PHE A 158 7.03 -1.62 7.82
C PHE A 158 6.71 -2.74 8.82
N THR A 159 7.28 -3.93 8.68
CA THR A 159 7.01 -5.01 9.65
C THR A 159 7.45 -4.62 11.06
N GLU A 160 8.59 -3.94 11.21
CA GLU A 160 9.13 -3.56 12.52
C GLU A 160 8.40 -2.36 13.13
N GLN A 161 8.06 -1.37 12.32
CA GLN A 161 7.60 -0.06 12.79
C GLN A 161 6.11 0.20 12.53
N GLY A 162 5.47 -0.60 11.69
CA GLY A 162 4.09 -0.43 11.23
C GLY A 162 3.93 0.69 10.21
N TYR A 163 2.72 1.22 10.11
CA TYR A 163 2.31 2.19 9.09
C TYR A 163 3.12 3.50 9.07
N ARG A 164 3.78 3.87 10.18
CA ARG A 164 4.66 5.05 10.20
C ARG A 164 5.90 4.92 9.30
N ALA A 165 6.30 3.70 8.95
CA ALA A 165 7.38 3.47 7.99
C ALA A 165 6.95 3.80 6.56
N LEU A 166 5.65 3.82 6.26
CA LEU A 166 5.12 4.19 4.96
C LEU A 166 5.08 5.72 4.86
N ARG A 167 6.18 6.29 4.39
CA ARG A 167 6.34 7.75 4.26
C ARG A 167 5.37 8.32 3.24
N SER A 168 4.82 9.50 3.54
CA SER A 168 3.90 10.23 2.64
C SER A 168 4.54 10.72 1.35
N ASP A 169 5.87 10.91 1.33
CA ASP A 169 6.61 11.26 0.12
C ASP A 169 6.87 10.06 -0.80
N HIS A 170 6.52 8.84 -0.35
CA HIS A 170 6.61 7.59 -1.11
C HIS A 170 8.03 7.26 -1.60
N ARG A 171 9.06 7.81 -0.92
CA ARG A 171 10.46 7.63 -1.31
C ARG A 171 11.10 6.49 -0.55
N LEU A 172 11.95 5.74 -1.26
CA LEU A 172 12.92 4.86 -0.64
C LEU A 172 13.91 5.65 0.23
N ASP A 173 14.46 4.97 1.23
CA ASP A 173 15.49 5.55 2.07
C ASP A 173 16.77 5.85 1.29
N ALA A 174 17.37 7.01 1.56
CA ALA A 174 18.68 7.35 1.02
C ALA A 174 19.73 6.35 1.54
N ASN A 175 20.47 5.74 0.63
CA ASN A 175 21.56 4.85 0.96
C ASN A 175 22.78 5.14 0.05
N SER A 176 23.98 5.01 0.61
CA SER A 176 25.26 5.17 -0.08
C SER A 176 25.99 3.83 -0.29
N SER A 177 25.32 2.70 -0.03
CA SER A 177 25.87 1.37 -0.18
C SER A 177 26.14 1.06 -1.64
N ARG A 178 27.39 0.68 -1.94
CA ARG A 178 27.80 0.15 -3.24
C ARG A 178 27.01 -1.09 -3.69
N HIS A 179 26.23 -1.70 -2.80
CA HIS A 179 25.44 -2.91 -3.06
C HIS A 179 24.01 -2.63 -3.51
N VAL A 180 23.57 -1.37 -3.50
CA VAL A 180 22.23 -0.98 -3.93
C VAL A 180 22.34 0.04 -5.05
N THR A 181 21.58 -0.16 -6.12
CA THR A 181 21.52 0.77 -7.25
C THR A 181 20.73 2.03 -6.87
N SER A 182 20.86 3.10 -7.65
CA SER A 182 20.02 4.30 -7.48
C SER A 182 18.53 4.03 -7.67
N TYR A 183 18.17 2.92 -8.31
CA TYR A 183 16.78 2.47 -8.51
C TYR A 183 16.27 1.58 -7.37
N GLY A 184 17.05 1.41 -6.29
CA GLY A 184 16.63 0.61 -5.14
C GLY A 184 16.62 -0.89 -5.41
N THR A 185 17.49 -1.36 -6.30
CA THR A 185 17.69 -2.79 -6.58
C THR A 185 19.08 -3.24 -6.13
N ASN A 186 19.34 -4.54 -6.10
CA ASN A 186 20.68 -5.05 -5.80
C ASN A 186 21.66 -4.70 -6.93
N ASN A 187 22.82 -4.12 -6.58
CA ASN A 187 23.91 -3.88 -7.53
C ASN A 187 24.68 -5.20 -7.77
N SER A 188 24.10 -6.10 -8.59
CA SER A 188 24.59 -7.41 -9.10
C SER A 188 25.25 -8.34 -8.05
N ASN A 189 24.60 -9.38 -7.54
CA ASN A 189 24.45 -10.70 -8.16
C ASN A 189 23.32 -11.53 -7.48
N ALA A 190 22.09 -11.04 -7.41
CA ALA A 190 20.89 -11.85 -7.12
C ALA A 190 19.64 -10.98 -7.21
N SER A 191 18.95 -11.02 -8.35
CA SER A 191 17.49 -10.90 -8.34
C SER A 191 16.98 -12.33 -8.20
N VAL A 192 16.54 -12.69 -6.99
CA VAL A 192 15.88 -13.98 -6.77
C VAL A 192 14.44 -13.78 -7.21
N ILE A 193 14.09 -14.32 -8.38
CA ILE A 193 12.70 -14.66 -8.68
C ILE A 193 12.34 -15.77 -7.68
N PHE A 194 11.63 -15.42 -6.60
CA PHE A 194 11.10 -16.38 -5.63
C PHE A 194 9.93 -17.15 -6.28
N GLY A 195 10.25 -18.03 -7.21
CA GLY A 195 9.26 -18.77 -8.01
C GLY A 195 9.34 -20.29 -7.89
N LYS A 196 10.30 -20.87 -7.16
CA LYS A 196 10.49 -22.34 -7.14
C LYS A 196 10.64 -23.02 -5.78
N GLN A 197 10.70 -22.29 -4.66
CA GLN A 197 10.76 -22.90 -3.31
C GLN A 197 9.52 -22.64 -2.45
N ALA A 198 8.58 -21.81 -2.91
CA ALA A 198 7.36 -21.52 -2.16
C ALA A 198 6.33 -22.67 -2.25
N GLU A 199 6.21 -23.36 -3.39
CA GLU A 199 5.21 -24.41 -3.60
C GLU A 199 5.34 -25.58 -2.59
N ASP A 200 6.56 -25.93 -2.18
CA ASP A 200 6.79 -27.00 -1.20
C ASP A 200 6.47 -26.61 0.25
N GLN A 201 6.34 -25.31 0.55
CA GLN A 201 6.06 -24.81 1.90
C GLN A 201 4.56 -24.53 2.13
N TRP A 202 3.77 -24.33 1.07
CA TRP A 202 2.31 -24.16 1.20
C TRP A 202 1.57 -25.46 1.55
N ASN A 203 2.16 -26.62 1.25
CA ASN A 203 1.54 -27.94 1.49
C ASN A 203 2.04 -28.65 2.76
N LYS A 204 2.73 -27.96 3.67
CA LYS A 204 3.27 -28.58 4.90
C LYS A 204 2.69 -28.09 6.22
N PHE A 205 1.77 -27.12 6.22
CA PHE A 205 1.04 -26.70 7.41
C PHE A 205 -0.38 -26.28 7.03
#